data_AF-A0A378A0K3-F1
#
_entry.id   AF-A0A378A0K3-F1
#
_cell.length_a   1.000
_cell.length_b   1.000
_cell.length_c   1.000
_cell.angle_alpha   90.00
_cell.angle_beta   90.00
_cell.angle_gamma   90.00
#
_symmetry.space_group_name_H-M   'P 1'
#
loop_
_entity.id
_entity.type
_entity.pdbx_description
1 polymer ?
#
loop_
_entity_poly.entity_id
_entity_poly.type
_entity_poly.pdbx_seq_one_letter_code
_entity_poly.pdbx_strand_id
1 'polypeptide(L)'
;MQNHLRHPRADPGKAHGRQRRPLTLLNCDNVRHNGERFHDGMVEFLQLTGKQAVIDWMAANTTCPNTMVDRITPRPAADLPARIKAQTGIDDKAPVMGRPLSSG
;
A
#
# COMPACT_ATOMS: atom_id res chain seq x y z
N MET A 1 13.95 -33.61 17.24
CA MET A 1 14.73 -32.36 17.27
C MET A 1 13.81 -31.23 16.83
N GLN A 2 13.10 -30.61 17.78
CA GLN A 2 12.08 -29.57 17.52
C GLN A 2 12.79 -28.22 17.40
N ASN A 3 12.66 -27.55 16.25
CA ASN A 3 13.22 -26.22 16.05
C ASN A 3 12.17 -25.17 16.45
N HIS A 4 12.25 -24.70 17.70
CA HIS A 4 11.41 -23.62 18.22
C HIS A 4 11.87 -22.26 17.67
N LEU A 5 11.38 -21.88 16.49
CA LEU A 5 11.40 -20.48 16.06
C LEU A 5 10.34 -19.71 16.87
N ARG A 6 10.80 -19.01 17.90
CA ARG A 6 9.98 -18.08 18.69
C ARG A 6 9.60 -16.89 17.80
N HIS A 7 8.32 -16.76 17.48
CA HIS A 7 7.77 -15.50 16.98
C HIS A 7 8.03 -14.39 18.02
N PRO A 8 8.50 -13.19 17.63
CA PRO A 8 8.57 -12.07 18.54
C PRO A 8 7.14 -11.75 19.01
N ARG A 9 6.86 -12.03 20.29
CA ARG A 9 5.65 -11.57 20.97
C ARG A 9 5.71 -10.05 21.00
N ALA A 10 4.67 -9.40 20.46
CA ALA A 10 4.43 -7.99 20.73
C ALA A 10 4.37 -7.81 22.25
N ASP A 11 5.23 -6.93 22.79
CA ASP A 11 5.23 -6.56 24.20
C ASP A 11 3.91 -5.84 24.52
N PRO A 12 3.05 -6.38 25.42
CA PRO A 12 1.78 -5.76 25.75
C PRO A 12 1.92 -4.52 26.67
N GLY A 13 3.14 -4.06 26.97
CA GLY A 13 3.39 -3.08 28.03
C GLY A 13 3.83 -1.65 27.66
N LYS A 14 3.99 -1.27 26.38
CA LYS A 14 4.49 0.08 26.03
C LYS A 14 3.51 0.92 25.21
N ALA A 15 2.51 1.46 25.89
CA ALA A 15 1.69 2.56 25.41
C ALA A 15 2.55 3.84 25.27
N HIS A 16 3.18 4.03 24.12
CA HIS A 16 3.71 5.34 23.73
C HIS A 16 2.52 6.23 23.39
N GLY A 17 2.23 7.17 24.29
CA GLY A 17 1.21 8.22 24.13
C GLY A 17 1.51 9.13 22.94
N ARG A 18 1.17 8.68 21.73
CA ARG A 18 1.03 9.52 20.55
C ARG A 18 -0.46 9.67 20.30
N GLN A 19 -1.00 10.89 20.38
CA GLN A 19 -2.28 11.18 19.73
C GLN A 19 -2.16 10.73 18.26
N ARG A 20 -2.83 9.65 17.92
CA ARG A 20 -2.82 9.11 16.56
C ARG A 20 -3.91 9.85 15.80
N ARG A 21 -3.51 10.69 14.84
CA ARG A 21 -4.46 11.22 13.85
C ARG A 21 -5.04 10.03 13.05
N PRO A 22 -6.31 10.11 12.62
CA PRO A 22 -6.89 9.06 11.79
C PRO A 22 -6.00 8.77 10.56
N LEU A 23 -5.84 7.49 10.23
CA LEU A 23 -5.05 7.04 9.09
C LEU A 23 -5.96 6.85 7.87
N THR A 24 -5.59 7.41 6.73
CA THR A 24 -6.27 7.11 5.47
C THR A 24 -5.61 5.91 4.79
N LEU A 25 -6.41 4.88 4.53
CA LEU A 25 -6.02 3.69 3.78
C LEU A 25 -6.51 3.88 2.34
N LEU A 26 -5.64 4.45 1.50
CA LEU A 26 -5.98 4.82 0.12
C LEU A 26 -5.64 3.67 -0.85
N ASN A 27 -6.66 3.00 -1.39
CA ASN A 27 -6.45 2.04 -2.46
C ASN A 27 -6.29 2.79 -3.81
N CYS A 28 -5.27 2.42 -4.58
CA CYS A 28 -4.93 2.99 -5.89
C CYS A 28 -4.97 1.94 -7.02
N ASP A 29 -5.62 0.81 -6.78
CA ASP A 29 -5.87 -0.20 -7.80
C ASP A 29 -7.07 0.20 -8.67
N ASN A 30 -7.04 -0.25 -9.92
CA ASN A 30 -8.10 0.00 -10.88
C ASN A 30 -9.28 -0.96 -10.68
N VAL A 31 -9.96 -0.82 -9.54
CA VAL A 31 -11.14 -1.61 -9.15
C VAL A 31 -12.26 -0.64 -8.81
N ARG A 32 -13.51 -0.97 -9.18
CA ARG A 32 -14.67 -0.13 -8.79
C ARG A 32 -14.89 -0.21 -7.28
N HIS A 33 -15.17 0.93 -6.66
CA HIS A 33 -15.34 1.05 -5.21
C HIS A 33 -14.11 0.49 -4.45
N ASN A 34 -12.91 0.82 -4.92
CA ASN A 34 -11.67 0.21 -4.42
C ASN A 34 -11.41 0.44 -2.93
N GLY A 35 -11.83 1.57 -2.36
CA GLY A 35 -11.73 1.87 -0.93
C GLY A 35 -12.63 0.95 -0.10
N GLU A 36 -13.89 0.81 -0.49
CA GLU A 36 -14.85 -0.10 0.15
C GLU A 36 -14.41 -1.56 0.03
N ARG A 37 -14.00 -1.99 -1.17
CA ARG A 37 -13.51 -3.37 -1.41
C ARG A 37 -12.29 -3.71 -0.57
N PHE A 38 -11.36 -2.77 -0.44
CA PHE A 38 -10.18 -2.93 0.42
C PHE A 38 -10.59 -3.02 1.89
N HIS A 39 -11.47 -2.14 2.36
CA HIS A 39 -11.96 -2.13 3.74
C HIS A 39 -12.62 -3.48 4.08
N ASP A 40 -13.58 -3.92 3.27
CA ASP A 40 -14.38 -5.11 3.56
C ASP A 40 -13.51 -6.37 3.53
N GLY A 41 -12.63 -6.50 2.54
CA GLY A 41 -11.70 -7.63 2.46
C GLY A 41 -10.70 -7.65 3.62
N MET A 42 -10.26 -6.48 4.09
CA MET A 42 -9.40 -6.39 5.28
C MET A 42 -10.14 -6.79 6.56
N VAL A 43 -11.38 -6.33 6.73
CA VAL A 43 -12.23 -6.73 7.87
C VAL A 43 -12.47 -8.24 7.86
N GLU A 44 -12.84 -8.82 6.71
CA GLU A 44 -13.04 -10.26 6.56
C GLU A 44 -11.78 -11.05 6.91
N PHE A 45 -10.62 -10.66 6.38
CA PHE A 45 -9.34 -11.28 6.72
C PHE A 45 -9.03 -11.20 8.22
N LEU A 46 -9.27 -10.06 8.84
CA LEU A 46 -9.05 -9.88 10.28
C LEU A 46 -10.03 -10.70 11.13
N GLN A 47 -11.27 -10.88 10.68
CA GLN A 47 -12.24 -11.77 11.32
C GLN A 47 -11.75 -13.22 11.26
N LEU A 48 -11.34 -13.70 10.08
CA LEU A 48 -10.85 -15.06 9.88
C LEU A 48 -9.57 -15.36 10.67
N THR A 49 -8.76 -14.34 10.95
CA THR A 49 -7.53 -14.46 11.75
C THR A 49 -7.72 -14.14 13.24
N GLY A 50 -8.96 -13.89 13.68
CA GLY A 50 -9.32 -13.66 15.08
C GLY A 50 -8.79 -12.36 15.67
N LYS A 51 -8.70 -11.29 14.87
CA LYS A 51 -8.07 -10.01 15.23
C LYS A 51 -9.08 -8.89 15.54
N GLN A 52 -10.06 -9.17 16.40
CA GLN A 52 -11.14 -8.21 16.72
C GLN A 52 -10.65 -6.83 17.16
N ALA A 53 -9.64 -6.78 18.03
CA ALA A 53 -9.09 -5.50 18.52
C ALA A 53 -8.55 -4.59 17.38
N VAL A 54 -8.11 -5.18 16.25
CA VAL A 54 -7.66 -4.41 15.08
C VAL A 54 -8.84 -3.88 14.29
N ILE A 55 -9.91 -4.68 14.16
CA ILE A 55 -11.15 -4.26 13.49
C ILE A 55 -11.75 -3.05 14.22
N ASP A 56 -11.88 -3.14 15.54
CA ASP A 56 -12.43 -2.06 16.38
C ASP A 56 -11.57 -0.79 16.28
N TRP A 57 -10.25 -0.96 16.27
CA TRP A 57 -9.34 0.15 16.06
C TRP A 57 -9.51 0.78 14.68
N MET A 58 -9.58 -0.02 13.61
CA MET A 58 -9.75 0.48 12.25
C MET A 58 -11.04 1.29 12.10
N ALA A 59 -12.15 0.79 12.67
CA ALA A 59 -13.44 1.48 12.61
C ALA A 59 -13.40 2.88 13.23
N ALA A 60 -12.64 3.07 14.30
CA ALA A 60 -12.53 4.36 14.99
C ALA A 60 -11.40 5.27 14.47
N ASN A 61 -10.41 4.72 13.76
CA ASN A 61 -9.15 5.41 13.48
C ASN A 61 -8.79 5.46 11.99
N THR A 62 -9.61 4.91 11.08
CA THR A 62 -9.25 4.86 9.66
C THR A 62 -10.35 5.35 8.74
N THR A 63 -9.96 5.76 7.52
CA THR A 63 -10.88 6.04 6.40
C THR A 63 -10.37 5.33 5.15
N CYS A 64 -11.28 4.81 4.33
CA CYS A 64 -10.97 4.10 3.08
C CYS A 64 -11.70 4.74 1.89
N PRO A 65 -11.29 5.93 1.43
CA PRO A 65 -11.97 6.63 0.34
C PRO A 65 -11.79 5.88 -0.99
N ASN A 66 -12.82 5.94 -1.85
CA ASN A 66 -12.75 5.44 -3.21
C ASN A 66 -11.97 6.40 -4.11
N THR A 67 -11.19 5.86 -5.04
CA THR A 67 -10.41 6.63 -6.01
C THR A 67 -10.65 6.17 -7.44
N MET A 68 -10.35 7.06 -8.38
CA MET A 68 -10.15 6.73 -9.78
C MET A 68 -8.68 6.94 -10.11
N VAL A 69 -8.04 5.93 -10.70
CA VAL A 69 -6.65 5.98 -11.13
C VAL A 69 -6.58 5.83 -12.64
N ASP A 70 -5.94 6.78 -13.31
CA ASP A 70 -5.80 6.76 -14.76
C ASP A 70 -4.39 7.18 -15.17
N ARG A 71 -3.54 6.16 -15.36
CA ARG A 71 -2.24 6.34 -16.01
C ARG A 71 -1.79 5.02 -16.64
N ILE A 72 -1.48 5.09 -17.92
CA ILE A 72 -0.80 4.00 -18.63
C ILE A 72 0.69 4.01 -18.23
N THR A 73 1.13 2.94 -17.56
CA THR A 73 2.52 2.74 -17.12
C THR A 73 3.01 1.39 -17.65
N PRO A 74 3.60 1.35 -18.86
CA PRO A 74 4.11 0.11 -19.44
C PRO A 74 5.23 -0.47 -18.58
N ARG A 75 5.48 -1.78 -18.73
CA ARG A 75 6.68 -2.41 -18.18
C ARG A 75 7.92 -1.72 -18.74
N PRO A 76 8.87 -1.26 -17.90
CA PRO A 76 10.14 -0.72 -18.35
C PRO A 76 10.86 -1.69 -19.30
N ALA A 77 11.30 -1.18 -20.45
CA ALA A 77 12.17 -1.92 -21.35
C ALA A 77 13.58 -2.02 -20.76
N ALA A 78 14.33 -3.08 -21.09
CA ALA A 78 15.64 -3.35 -20.53
C ALA A 78 16.69 -2.26 -20.84
N ASP A 79 16.51 -1.52 -21.93
CA ASP A 79 17.38 -0.44 -22.39
C ASP A 79 17.05 0.93 -21.74
N LEU A 80 15.94 1.04 -21.00
CA LEU A 80 15.46 2.30 -20.44
C LEU A 80 16.50 3.01 -19.54
N PRO A 81 17.20 2.33 -18.59
CA PRO A 81 18.21 3.00 -17.76
C PRO A 81 19.33 3.65 -18.56
N ALA A 82 19.82 2.98 -19.61
CA ALA A 82 20.88 3.52 -20.46
C ALA A 82 20.41 4.77 -21.22
N ARG A 83 19.16 4.77 -21.70
CA ARG A 83 18.53 5.92 -22.36
C ARG A 83 18.38 7.11 -21.40
N ILE A 84 17.92 6.88 -20.17
CA ILE A 84 17.80 7.93 -19.15
C ILE A 84 19.16 8.52 -18.81
N LYS A 85 20.19 7.70 -18.62
CA LYS A 85 21.55 8.18 -18.36
C LYS A 85 22.12 9.01 -19.52
N ALA A 86 21.89 8.57 -20.76
CA ALA A 86 22.34 9.32 -21.93
C ALA A 86 21.65 10.69 -22.06
N GLN A 87 20.39 10.82 -21.63
CA GLN A 87 19.63 12.06 -21.73
C GLN A 87 19.79 13.01 -20.55
N THR A 88 19.95 12.47 -19.33
CA THR A 88 19.93 13.24 -18.08
C THR A 88 21.27 13.28 -17.36
N GLY A 89 22.20 12.40 -17.74
CA GLY A 89 23.45 12.15 -17.01
C GLY A 89 23.28 11.32 -15.73
N ILE A 90 22.05 10.99 -15.34
CA ILE A 90 21.73 10.29 -14.08
C ILE A 90 21.74 8.79 -14.31
N ASP A 91 22.49 8.06 -13.49
CA ASP A 91 22.47 6.59 -13.46
C ASP A 91 21.30 6.09 -12.59
N ASP A 92 20.08 6.18 -13.14
CA ASP A 92 18.85 5.74 -12.49
C ASP A 92 18.71 4.20 -12.50
N LYS A 93 18.62 3.59 -11.32
CA LYS A 93 18.49 2.14 -11.13
C LYS A 93 17.05 1.62 -11.18
N ALA A 94 16.06 2.51 -11.17
CA ALA A 94 14.64 2.14 -11.18
C ALA A 94 13.79 3.12 -12.02
N PRO A 95 14.15 3.36 -13.30
CA PRO A 95 13.41 4.30 -14.13
C PRO A 95 12.03 3.74 -14.49
N VAL A 96 11.02 4.60 -14.43
CA VAL A 96 9.65 4.31 -14.85
C VAL A 96 9.21 5.36 -15.87
N MET A 97 8.60 4.89 -16.96
CA MET A 97 8.01 5.77 -17.97
C MET A 97 6.48 5.75 -17.84
N GLY A 98 5.86 6.92 -17.89
CA GLY A 98 4.42 7.06 -18.04
C GLY A 98 4.09 7.71 -19.38
N ARG A 99 3.00 7.27 -20.03
CA ARG A 99 2.50 7.96 -21.22
C ARG A 99 1.89 9.31 -20.81
N PRO A 100 2.18 10.42 -21.51
CA PRO A 100 1.46 11.68 -21.30
C PRO A 100 -0.04 11.49 -21.54
N LEU A 101 -0.87 12.13 -20.72
CA LEU A 101 -2.29 12.25 -21.01
C LEU A 101 -2.43 13.25 -22.16
N SER A 102 -2.77 12.76 -23.36
CA SER A 102 -3.08 13.62 -24.49
C SER A 102 -4.52 14.12 -24.36
N SER A 103 -4.70 15.41 -24.10
CA SER A 103 -5.97 16.10 -24.33
C SER A 103 -6.14 16.24 -25.84
N GLY A 104 -7.15 15.59 -26.42
CA GLY A 104 -7.63 15.91 -27.76
C GLY A 104 -8.51 17.15 -27.73
#